data_AF-A0A6M6BDJ9-F1
#
_entry.id   AF-A0A6M6BDJ9-F1
#
_cell.length_a   1.000
_cell.length_b   1.000
_cell.length_c   1.000
_cell.angle_alpha   90.00
_cell.angle_beta   90.00
_cell.angle_gamma   90.00
#
_symmetry.space_group_name_H-M   'P 1'
#
loop_
_entity.id
_entity.type
_entity.pdbx_description
1 polymer ?
#
loop_
_entity_poly.entity_id
_entity_poly.type
_entity_poly.pdbx_seq_one_letter_code
_entity_poly.pdbx_strand_id
1 'polypeptide(L)'
;MSTSSPEPLILLECLVAGTTHRTGLRELEPQLQPNQPLALQREPDSSYDDWAVRVYTTGANAFWLGYLPEGRNETVARLLDAGYPVAARLTHKAWEEDWLHLEIEVLLERA
;
A
#
# COMPACT_ATOMS: atom_id res chain seq x y z
N MET A 1 -8.21 -20.76 -25.61
CA MET A 1 -7.88 -21.27 -24.25
C MET A 1 -7.37 -20.08 -23.47
N SER A 2 -8.14 -19.59 -22.50
CA SER A 2 -7.74 -18.43 -21.70
C SER A 2 -6.54 -18.79 -20.85
N THR A 3 -5.39 -18.21 -21.17
CA THR A 3 -4.19 -18.28 -20.33
C THR A 3 -4.48 -17.47 -19.08
N SER A 4 -4.87 -18.11 -17.98
CA SER A 4 -4.95 -17.45 -16.69
C SER A 4 -3.52 -17.11 -16.27
N SER A 5 -3.19 -15.82 -16.24
CA SER A 5 -1.98 -15.36 -15.55
C SER A 5 -2.01 -15.91 -14.11
N PRO A 6 -0.86 -16.30 -13.54
CA PRO A 6 -0.83 -16.78 -12.16
C PRO A 6 -1.31 -15.67 -11.22
N GLU A 7 -2.27 -16.00 -10.34
CA GLU A 7 -2.74 -15.04 -9.34
C GLU A 7 -1.58 -14.65 -8.41
N PRO A 8 -1.47 -13.36 -8.03
CA PRO A 8 -0.45 -12.92 -7.09
C PRO A 8 -0.67 -13.56 -5.71
N LEU A 9 0.41 -13.79 -4.98
CA LEU A 9 0.33 -14.29 -3.60
C LEU A 9 0.04 -13.13 -2.66
N ILE A 10 -1.04 -13.23 -1.88
CA ILE A 10 -1.32 -12.28 -0.79
C ILE A 10 -0.34 -12.57 0.36
N LEU A 11 0.49 -11.58 0.68
CA LEU A 11 1.47 -11.65 1.76
C LEU A 11 0.89 -11.12 3.07
N LEU A 12 0.03 -10.10 2.99
CA LEU A 12 -0.44 -9.34 4.14
C LEU A 12 -1.73 -8.58 3.79
N GLU A 13 -2.75 -8.73 4.64
CA GLU A 13 -3.93 -7.85 4.67
C GLU A 13 -3.78 -6.86 5.83
N CYS A 14 -3.84 -5.55 5.57
CA CYS A 14 -3.65 -4.54 6.61
C CYS A 14 -4.32 -3.21 6.28
N LEU A 15 -4.39 -2.34 7.31
CA LEU A 15 -4.76 -0.95 7.13
C LEU A 15 -3.56 -0.11 6.67
N VAL A 16 -3.83 0.95 5.92
CA VAL A 16 -2.83 2.01 5.70
C VAL A 16 -2.75 2.87 6.96
N ALA A 17 -1.57 2.93 7.57
CA ALA A 17 -1.29 3.73 8.75
C ALA A 17 -1.00 5.20 8.39
N GLY A 18 -1.32 6.10 9.31
CA GLY A 18 -0.96 7.52 9.21
C GLY A 18 -1.78 8.35 8.22
N THR A 19 -2.95 7.87 7.79
CA THR A 19 -3.86 8.60 6.89
C THR A 19 -4.31 9.94 7.46
N THR A 20 -4.44 10.06 8.80
CA THR A 20 -4.69 11.32 9.52
C THR A 20 -3.72 12.44 9.19
N HIS A 21 -2.47 12.12 8.82
CA HIS A 21 -1.43 13.11 8.52
C HIS A 21 -1.37 13.51 7.06
N ARG A 22 -2.30 13.03 6.20
CA ARG A 22 -2.27 13.29 4.76
C ARG A 22 -3.26 14.38 4.38
N THR A 23 -2.75 15.59 4.15
CA THR A 23 -3.51 16.68 3.55
C THR A 23 -3.86 16.33 2.10
N GLY A 24 -5.12 16.54 1.69
CA GLY A 24 -5.58 16.24 0.33
C GLY A 24 -6.30 14.88 0.18
N LEU A 25 -6.37 14.07 1.24
CA LEU A 25 -7.04 12.75 1.18
C LEU A 25 -8.55 12.87 0.95
N ARG A 26 -9.23 13.89 1.47
CA ARG A 26 -10.68 14.10 1.25
C ARG A 26 -10.99 14.34 -0.23
N GLU A 27 -10.13 15.08 -0.93
CA GLU A 27 -10.27 15.37 -2.35
C GLU A 27 -9.85 14.19 -3.23
N LEU A 28 -8.89 13.37 -2.75
CA LEU A 28 -8.42 12.19 -3.46
C LEU A 28 -9.38 10.99 -3.31
N GLU A 29 -9.97 10.79 -2.14
CA GLU A 29 -10.74 9.59 -1.80
C GLU A 29 -11.80 9.22 -2.86
N PRO A 30 -12.58 10.15 -3.43
CA PRO A 30 -13.56 9.83 -4.48
C PRO A 30 -12.94 9.17 -5.72
N GLN A 31 -11.66 9.39 -5.98
CA GLN A 31 -10.92 8.83 -7.12
C GLN A 31 -10.33 7.45 -6.81
N LEU A 32 -10.21 7.08 -5.53
CA LEU A 32 -9.74 5.76 -5.13
C LEU A 32 -10.81 4.70 -5.43
N GLN A 33 -10.44 3.60 -6.05
CA GLN A 33 -11.34 2.50 -6.37
C GLN A 33 -10.86 1.19 -5.73
N PRO A 34 -11.77 0.38 -5.16
CA PRO A 34 -11.43 -0.99 -4.79
C PRO A 34 -10.81 -1.75 -5.97
N ASN A 35 -9.88 -2.64 -5.66
CA ASN A 35 -9.02 -3.39 -6.56
C ASN A 35 -8.02 -2.58 -7.40
N GLN A 36 -7.93 -1.26 -7.23
CA GLN A 36 -6.90 -0.49 -7.93
C GLN A 36 -5.49 -0.86 -7.41
N PRO A 37 -4.48 -0.88 -8.29
CA PRO A 37 -3.10 -1.13 -7.89
C PRO A 37 -2.53 0.06 -7.11
N LEU A 38 -1.74 -0.26 -6.11
CA LEU A 38 -0.98 0.65 -5.26
C LEU A 38 0.50 0.28 -5.33
N ALA A 39 1.36 1.30 -5.22
CA ALA A 39 2.80 1.12 -5.17
C ALA A 39 3.28 1.12 -3.72
N LEU A 40 4.28 0.30 -3.43
CA LEU A 40 4.99 0.27 -2.16
C LEU A 40 6.41 0.79 -2.36
N GLN A 41 6.85 1.68 -1.49
CA GLN A 41 8.19 2.27 -1.56
C GLN A 41 8.88 2.22 -0.21
N ARG A 42 10.09 1.68 -0.17
CA ARG A 42 10.94 1.70 1.02
C ARG A 42 11.36 3.12 1.39
N GLU A 43 11.38 3.40 2.69
CA GLU A 43 12.02 4.57 3.30
C GLU A 43 13.08 4.07 4.29
N PRO A 44 14.27 3.65 3.80
CA PRO A 44 15.31 3.04 4.65
C PRO A 44 16.01 4.06 5.56
N ASP A 45 15.82 5.35 5.33
CA ASP A 45 16.39 6.47 6.08
C ASP A 45 15.41 7.10 7.08
N SER A 46 14.28 6.43 7.34
CA SER A 46 13.32 6.85 8.36
C SER A 46 13.98 6.92 9.74
N SER A 47 13.81 8.04 10.43
CA SER A 47 14.30 8.22 11.82
C SER A 47 13.39 7.59 12.87
N TYR A 48 12.25 7.03 12.47
CA TYR A 48 11.21 6.53 13.38
C TYR A 48 11.00 5.02 13.30
N ASP A 49 11.20 4.43 12.12
CA ASP A 49 10.89 3.04 11.82
C ASP A 49 11.84 2.52 10.73
N ASP A 50 12.77 1.64 11.11
CA ASP A 50 13.79 1.06 10.22
C ASP A 50 13.18 0.28 9.03
N TRP A 51 11.94 -0.17 9.18
CA TRP A 51 11.21 -0.97 8.19
C TRP A 51 10.11 -0.18 7.48
N ALA A 52 10.14 1.16 7.55
CA ALA A 52 9.15 2.01 6.93
C ALA A 52 8.94 1.69 5.43
N VAL A 53 7.67 1.48 5.07
CA VAL A 53 7.19 1.26 3.70
C VAL A 53 6.01 2.20 3.45
N ARG A 54 6.20 3.16 2.54
CA ARG A 54 5.17 4.09 2.10
C ARG A 54 4.24 3.41 1.10
N VAL A 55 2.95 3.75 1.17
CA VAL A 55 1.89 3.30 0.27
C VAL A 55 1.48 4.46 -0.63
N TYR A 56 1.52 4.26 -1.95
CA TYR A 56 1.19 5.28 -2.95
C TYR A 56 0.10 4.80 -3.91
N THR A 57 -0.69 5.74 -4.44
CA THR A 57 -1.41 5.50 -5.69
C THR A 57 -0.42 5.37 -6.85
N THR A 58 -0.83 4.71 -7.93
CA THR A 58 -0.01 4.55 -9.13
C THR A 58 -0.23 5.71 -10.12
N GLY A 59 0.70 5.88 -11.07
CA GLY A 59 0.60 6.85 -12.16
C GLY A 59 1.41 8.15 -11.96
N ALA A 60 1.28 9.08 -12.92
CA ALA A 60 2.10 10.31 -12.96
C ALA A 60 1.84 11.27 -11.78
N ASN A 61 0.65 11.21 -11.19
CA ASN A 61 0.25 12.00 -10.02
C ASN A 61 0.14 11.10 -8.79
N ALA A 62 1.09 10.18 -8.61
CA ALA A 62 1.14 9.28 -7.46
C ALA A 62 1.01 10.07 -6.15
N PHE A 63 0.01 9.71 -5.35
CA PHE A 63 -0.29 10.34 -4.07
C PHE A 63 0.12 9.42 -2.94
N TRP A 64 0.79 9.98 -1.93
CA TRP A 64 1.22 9.26 -0.76
C TRP A 64 0.07 9.07 0.24
N LEU A 65 -0.46 7.85 0.33
CA LEU A 65 -1.63 7.52 1.16
C LEU A 65 -1.28 7.33 2.64
N GLY A 66 -0.05 6.90 2.93
CA GLY A 66 0.40 6.58 4.29
C GLY A 66 1.47 5.50 4.30
N TYR A 67 1.49 4.67 5.33
CA TYR A 67 2.48 3.62 5.53
C TYR A 67 1.83 2.24 5.72
N LEU A 68 2.61 1.18 5.53
CA LEU A 68 2.30 -0.10 6.17
C LEU A 68 2.43 0.04 7.70
N PRO A 69 1.60 -0.67 8.50
CA PRO A 69 1.70 -0.62 9.95
C PRO A 69 3.05 -1.15 10.44
N GLU A 70 3.69 -0.40 11.36
CA GLU A 70 5.03 -0.69 11.91
C GLU A 70 5.19 -2.15 12.38
N GLY A 71 4.23 -2.68 13.15
CA GLY A 71 4.29 -4.06 13.64
C GLY A 71 4.13 -5.16 12.59
N ARG A 72 3.96 -4.81 11.30
CA ARG A 72 3.65 -5.77 10.21
C ARG A 72 4.45 -5.52 8.94
N ASN A 73 5.32 -4.51 8.90
CA ASN A 73 5.99 -4.06 7.68
C ASN A 73 7.33 -4.77 7.39
N GLU A 74 8.01 -5.32 8.40
CA GLU A 74 9.38 -5.85 8.29
C GLU A 74 9.56 -6.86 7.14
N THR A 75 8.67 -7.86 7.06
CA THR A 75 8.75 -8.87 6.00
C THR A 75 8.60 -8.25 4.61
N VAL A 76 7.67 -7.32 4.44
CA VAL A 76 7.45 -6.61 3.18
C VAL A 76 8.66 -5.74 2.85
N ALA A 77 9.22 -5.07 3.85
CA ALA A 77 10.36 -4.22 3.68
C ALA A 77 11.60 -4.98 3.19
N ARG A 78 11.88 -6.15 3.79
CA ARG A 78 12.95 -7.05 3.36
C ARG A 78 12.77 -7.59 1.95
N LEU A 79 11.53 -7.89 1.55
CA LEU A 79 11.24 -8.33 0.19
C LEU A 79 11.51 -7.23 -0.83
N LEU A 80 11.12 -5.98 -0.53
CA LEU A 80 11.43 -4.82 -1.35
C LEU A 80 12.94 -4.57 -1.43
N ASP A 81 13.65 -4.64 -0.30
CA ASP A 81 15.11 -4.47 -0.24
C ASP A 81 15.85 -5.55 -1.04
N ALA A 82 15.30 -6.77 -1.11
CA ALA A 82 15.81 -7.87 -1.92
C ALA A 82 15.40 -7.82 -3.40
N GLY A 83 14.60 -6.82 -3.82
CA GLY A 83 14.20 -6.63 -5.21
C GLY A 83 13.06 -7.53 -5.68
N TYR A 84 12.29 -8.12 -4.78
CA TYR A 84 11.08 -8.87 -5.17
C TYR A 84 10.00 -7.92 -5.69
N PRO A 85 9.16 -8.37 -6.65
CA PRO A 85 8.09 -7.55 -7.22
C PRO A 85 6.90 -7.49 -6.28
N VAL A 86 7.01 -6.69 -5.22
CA VAL A 86 5.95 -6.50 -4.23
C VAL A 86 5.13 -5.25 -4.57
N ALA A 87 3.83 -5.43 -4.65
CA ALA A 87 2.85 -4.37 -4.87
C ALA A 87 1.74 -4.43 -3.82
N ALA A 88 0.75 -3.56 -3.91
CA ALA A 88 -0.47 -3.68 -3.13
C ALA A 88 -1.71 -3.39 -3.97
N ARG A 89 -2.89 -3.72 -3.46
CA ARG A 89 -4.16 -3.24 -4.00
C ARG A 89 -5.08 -2.75 -2.89
N LEU A 90 -5.89 -1.75 -3.19
CA LEU A 90 -6.92 -1.26 -2.29
C LEU A 90 -8.07 -2.25 -2.24
N THR A 91 -8.50 -2.70 -1.06
CA THR A 91 -9.63 -3.62 -0.91
C THR A 91 -10.87 -2.92 -0.38
N HIS A 92 -10.70 -1.99 0.57
CA HIS A 92 -11.79 -1.25 1.18
C HIS A 92 -11.39 0.18 1.50
N LYS A 93 -12.36 1.10 1.42
CA LYS A 93 -12.21 2.49 1.85
C LYS A 93 -13.48 2.97 2.57
N ALA A 94 -13.30 3.64 3.70
CA ALA A 94 -14.39 4.26 4.47
C ALA A 94 -13.87 5.46 5.25
N TRP A 95 -14.67 6.52 5.36
CA TRP A 95 -14.36 7.61 6.29
C TRP A 95 -14.83 7.23 7.69
N GLU A 96 -13.92 7.34 8.66
CA GLU A 96 -14.16 7.17 10.09
C GLU A 96 -13.87 8.52 10.77
N GLU A 97 -14.91 9.31 11.03
CA GLU A 97 -14.82 10.68 11.55
C GLU A 97 -13.81 11.55 10.74
N ASP A 98 -12.61 11.71 11.27
CA ASP A 98 -11.56 12.58 10.75
C ASP A 98 -10.45 11.83 9.99
N TRP A 99 -10.54 10.51 9.88
CA TRP A 99 -9.52 9.72 9.18
C TRP A 99 -10.13 8.79 8.13
N LEU A 100 -9.33 8.53 7.10
CA LEU A 100 -9.72 7.62 6.03
C LEU A 100 -9.20 6.22 6.37
N HIS A 101 -10.13 5.31 6.62
CA HIS A 101 -9.87 3.89 6.78
C HIS A 101 -9.64 3.28 5.39
N LEU A 102 -8.43 2.82 5.13
CA LEU A 102 -8.05 2.14 3.90
C LEU A 102 -7.52 0.75 4.24
N GLU A 103 -8.16 -0.29 3.72
CA GLU A 103 -7.63 -1.66 3.77
C GLU A 103 -6.96 -1.99 2.45
N ILE A 104 -5.82 -2.67 2.54
CA ILE A 104 -5.04 -3.11 1.40
C ILE A 104 -4.62 -4.56 1.56
N GLU A 105 -4.39 -5.20 0.43
CA GLU A 105 -3.62 -6.44 0.34
C GLU A 105 -2.26 -6.13 -0.26
N VAL A 106 -1.20 -6.59 0.41
CA VAL A 106 0.16 -6.62 -0.13
C VAL A 106 0.35 -7.91 -0.90
N LEU A 107 0.88 -7.79 -2.10
CA LEU A 107 0.92 -8.82 -3.12
C LEU A 107 2.36 -9.07 -3.55
N LEU A 108 2.76 -10.35 -3.62
CA LEU A 108 3.94 -10.75 -4.39
C LEU A 108 3.49 -11.10 -5.80
N GLU A 109 3.90 -10.31 -6.79
CA GLU A 109 3.60 -10.57 -8.19
C GLU A 109 4.37 -11.81 -8.68
N ARG A 110 3.71 -12.61 -9.51
CA ARG A 110 4.29 -13.81 -10.10
C ARG A 110 4.53 -13.55 -11.58
N ALA A 111 5.81 -13.63 -11.98
CA ALA A 111 6.23 -13.59 -13.39
C ALA A 111 5.87 -14.90 -14.11
#